data_AF-A0A382XNI1-F1
#
_entry.id   AF-A0A382XNI1-F1
#
_cell.length_a   1.000
_cell.length_b   1.000
_cell.length_c   1.000
_cell.angle_alpha   90.00
_cell.angle_beta   90.00
_cell.angle_gamma   90.00
#
_symmetry.space_group_name_H-M   'P 1'
#
loop_
_entity.id
_entity.type
_entity.pdbx_description
1 polymer ?
#
loop_
_entity_poly.entity_id
_entity_poly.type
_entity_poly.pdbx_seq_one_letter_code
_entity_poly.pdbx_strand_id
1 'polypeptide(L)'
;WWEATVKAIRAVLEKVEPSSVAGIGLTGQMHGMVALDGAGSVLRPCIMWNDQRTAAQCEAITEQVGAEKVIQLTGNPVLPGFTAPKIAWTRENEPEVYGKIAKIVLPKDYARYKLTGEFFTDVSDASGTSLLDVANRRWSEEMLAALDIPVSWMPEVTESPVASAKVSKEASEATGLPEGTPVIAGGGDQAAQAVGCGIVGEGTISATLGTSGVVFAHSDEYRVEPEGKLHAFCHAVPGKWHLMGVMLSAAGSFQWYRNQLCKEEMSAE
;
A
#
# COMPACT_ATOMS: atom_id res chain seq x y z
N TRP A 1 -5.76 10.41 -9.87
CA TRP A 1 -4.66 9.47 -10.14
C TRP A 1 -4.65 8.98 -11.57
N TRP A 2 -5.71 8.32 -12.07
CA TRP A 2 -5.74 7.75 -13.42
C TRP A 2 -5.36 8.74 -14.53
N GLU A 3 -5.92 9.95 -14.54
CA GLU A 3 -5.57 10.97 -15.54
C GLU A 3 -4.06 11.32 -15.53
N ALA A 4 -3.46 11.42 -14.35
CA ALA A 4 -2.04 11.69 -14.22
C ALA A 4 -1.19 10.49 -14.69
N THR A 5 -1.63 9.26 -14.40
CA THR A 5 -1.01 8.03 -14.92
C THR A 5 -1.05 7.99 -16.44
N VAL A 6 -2.21 8.25 -17.06
CA VAL A 6 -2.36 8.32 -18.53
C VAL A 6 -1.44 9.37 -19.12
N LYS A 7 -1.41 10.58 -18.55
CA LYS A 7 -0.54 11.66 -19.00
C LYS A 7 0.93 11.29 -18.93
N ALA A 8 1.37 10.67 -17.82
CA ALA A 8 2.75 10.25 -17.63
C ALA A 8 3.16 9.15 -18.63
N ILE A 9 2.29 8.14 -18.83
CA ILE A 9 2.55 7.07 -19.80
C ILE A 9 2.67 7.63 -21.21
N ARG A 10 1.72 8.47 -21.65
CA ARG A 10 1.78 9.11 -22.98
C ARG A 10 3.07 9.91 -23.18
N ALA A 11 3.49 10.69 -22.17
CA ALA A 11 4.72 11.46 -22.24
C ALA A 11 6.00 10.59 -22.33
N VAL A 12 5.98 9.36 -21.80
CA VAL A 12 7.07 8.38 -21.99
C VAL A 12 7.02 7.81 -23.41
N LEU A 13 5.84 7.43 -23.88
CA LEU A 13 5.64 6.84 -25.22
C LEU A 13 5.91 7.82 -26.37
N GLU A 14 5.93 9.14 -26.12
CA GLU A 14 6.44 10.13 -27.10
C GLU A 14 7.94 9.97 -27.39
N LYS A 15 8.68 9.25 -26.54
CA LYS A 15 10.15 9.11 -26.60
C LYS A 15 10.63 7.71 -26.93
N VAL A 16 9.73 6.72 -26.96
CA VAL A 16 10.04 5.31 -27.23
C VAL A 16 8.95 4.67 -28.05
N GLU A 17 9.30 3.68 -28.86
CA GLU A 17 8.30 2.91 -29.61
C GLU A 17 7.39 2.13 -28.64
N PRO A 18 6.06 2.26 -28.70
CA PRO A 18 5.16 1.57 -27.78
C PRO A 18 5.34 0.04 -27.76
N SER A 19 5.66 -0.54 -28.92
CA SER A 19 5.94 -1.97 -29.07
C SER A 19 7.21 -2.46 -28.34
N SER A 20 8.09 -1.54 -27.93
CA SER A 20 9.28 -1.88 -27.14
C SER A 20 8.99 -2.06 -25.64
N VAL A 21 7.79 -1.68 -25.17
CA VAL A 21 7.39 -1.83 -23.76
C VAL A 21 7.04 -3.28 -23.47
N ALA A 22 7.99 -4.01 -22.88
CA ALA A 22 7.83 -5.43 -22.55
C ALA A 22 6.94 -5.71 -21.33
N GLY A 23 6.72 -4.72 -20.46
CA GLY A 23 5.88 -4.86 -19.28
C GLY A 23 5.82 -3.59 -18.43
N ILE A 24 4.89 -3.59 -17.48
CA ILE A 24 4.59 -2.44 -16.62
C ILE A 24 4.71 -2.87 -15.15
N GLY A 25 5.65 -2.26 -14.42
CA GLY A 25 5.74 -2.35 -12.97
C GLY A 25 4.90 -1.26 -12.31
N LEU A 26 4.23 -1.59 -11.20
CA LEU A 26 3.41 -0.64 -10.45
C LEU A 26 3.97 -0.43 -9.05
N THR A 27 3.94 0.82 -8.59
CA THR A 27 4.13 1.16 -7.19
C THR A 27 3.23 2.32 -6.81
N GLY A 28 2.93 2.46 -5.53
CA GLY A 28 2.11 3.54 -5.03
C GLY A 28 2.15 3.60 -3.52
N GLN A 29 1.63 4.71 -3.00
CA GLN A 29 1.43 4.90 -1.58
C GLN A 29 0.57 3.78 -0.98
N MET A 30 1.02 3.26 0.16
CA MET A 30 0.37 2.16 0.86
C MET A 30 -0.91 2.60 1.58
N HIS A 31 -1.66 1.63 2.12
CA HIS A 31 -2.74 1.77 3.11
C HIS A 31 -4.03 2.52 2.69
N GLY A 32 -4.01 3.26 1.58
CA GLY A 32 -5.18 4.00 1.09
C GLY A 32 -6.36 3.06 0.80
N MET A 33 -7.57 3.46 1.16
CA MET A 33 -8.77 2.65 0.90
C MET A 33 -9.59 3.22 -0.26
N VAL A 34 -9.59 2.52 -1.40
CA VAL A 34 -10.51 2.79 -2.52
C VAL A 34 -11.64 1.78 -2.48
N ALA A 35 -12.86 2.25 -2.24
CA ALA A 35 -14.07 1.44 -2.25
C ALA A 35 -14.77 1.52 -3.61
N LEU A 36 -15.02 0.35 -4.21
CA LEU A 36 -15.63 0.22 -5.53
C LEU A 36 -16.95 -0.55 -5.46
N ASP A 37 -17.90 -0.19 -6.30
CA ASP A 37 -19.16 -0.92 -6.48
C ASP A 37 -19.01 -2.13 -7.43
N GLY A 38 -20.10 -2.84 -7.67
CA GLY A 38 -20.15 -4.01 -8.56
C GLY A 38 -19.84 -3.71 -10.04
N ALA A 39 -19.88 -2.44 -10.45
CA ALA A 39 -19.46 -1.99 -11.78
C ALA A 39 -18.02 -1.45 -11.79
N GLY A 40 -17.32 -1.52 -10.65
CA GLY A 40 -15.97 -0.98 -10.48
C GLY A 40 -15.92 0.55 -10.42
N SER A 41 -17.03 1.21 -10.13
CA SER A 41 -17.09 2.66 -9.95
C SER A 41 -16.69 3.05 -8.53
N VAL A 42 -15.97 4.15 -8.39
CA VAL A 42 -15.53 4.68 -7.09
C VAL A 42 -16.74 5.18 -6.30
N LEU A 43 -16.96 4.62 -5.11
CA LEU A 43 -18.09 4.95 -4.25
C LEU A 43 -17.88 6.23 -3.43
N ARG A 44 -16.62 6.51 -3.07
CA ARG A 44 -16.23 7.68 -2.26
C ARG A 44 -14.75 8.04 -2.46
N PRO A 45 -14.32 9.29 -2.20
CA PRO A 45 -12.92 9.70 -2.33
C PRO A 45 -12.00 8.88 -1.41
N CYS A 46 -10.92 8.29 -1.91
CA CYS A 46 -10.01 7.43 -1.13
C CYS A 46 -9.68 7.99 0.27
N ILE A 47 -9.80 7.17 1.33
CA ILE A 47 -9.25 7.53 2.65
C ILE A 47 -7.77 7.19 2.67
N MET A 48 -6.93 8.23 2.74
CA MET A 48 -5.47 8.17 2.58
C MET A 48 -4.76 7.58 3.81
N TRP A 49 -3.48 7.24 3.68
CA TRP A 49 -2.66 6.66 4.76
C TRP A 49 -2.41 7.63 5.93
N ASN A 50 -2.40 8.93 5.66
CA ASN A 50 -2.18 9.99 6.65
C ASN A 50 -3.49 10.44 7.32
N ASP A 51 -4.62 9.83 6.98
CA ASP A 51 -5.90 10.11 7.62
C ASP A 51 -5.98 9.46 9.00
N GLN A 52 -6.46 10.20 10.00
CA GLN A 52 -6.51 9.78 11.40
C GLN A 52 -7.95 9.58 11.93
N ARG A 53 -8.97 9.65 11.06
CA ARG A 53 -10.38 9.63 11.48
C ARG A 53 -10.84 8.33 12.15
N THR A 54 -10.04 7.27 12.05
CA THR A 54 -10.43 5.90 12.39
C THR A 54 -9.86 5.40 13.72
N ALA A 55 -9.37 6.31 14.58
CA ALA A 55 -8.78 5.96 15.87
C ALA A 55 -9.72 5.10 16.75
N ALA A 56 -10.99 5.50 16.85
CA ALA A 56 -11.99 4.74 17.60
C ALA A 56 -12.19 3.31 17.06
N GLN A 57 -12.16 3.14 15.73
CA GLN A 57 -12.25 1.81 15.11
C GLN A 57 -10.98 0.99 15.34
N CYS A 58 -9.80 1.61 15.43
CA CYS A 58 -8.57 0.88 15.78
C CYS A 58 -8.65 0.29 17.18
N GLU A 59 -9.13 1.08 18.15
CA GLU A 59 -9.36 0.64 19.53
C GLU A 59 -10.38 -0.50 19.56
N ALA A 60 -11.54 -0.31 18.93
CA ALA A 60 -12.60 -1.34 18.89
C ALA A 60 -12.13 -2.66 18.25
N ILE A 61 -11.40 -2.60 17.13
CA ILE A 61 -10.85 -3.80 16.47
C ILE A 61 -9.84 -4.50 17.39
N THR A 62 -8.98 -3.72 18.05
CA THR A 62 -7.95 -4.24 18.95
C THR A 62 -8.56 -4.90 20.18
N GLU A 63 -9.62 -4.32 20.75
CA GLU A 63 -10.38 -4.91 21.86
C GLU A 63 -11.13 -6.18 21.44
N GLN A 64 -11.73 -6.17 20.25
CA GLN A 64 -12.53 -7.29 19.76
C GLN A 64 -11.66 -8.52 19.41
N VAL A 65 -10.54 -8.31 18.73
CA VAL A 65 -9.65 -9.40 18.26
C VAL A 65 -8.60 -9.76 19.32
N GLY A 66 -8.18 -8.79 20.12
CA GLY A 66 -7.07 -8.88 21.06
C GLY A 66 -5.76 -8.41 20.45
N ALA A 67 -5.05 -7.50 21.14
CA ALA A 67 -3.83 -6.86 20.64
C ALA A 67 -2.73 -7.86 20.20
N GLU A 68 -2.44 -8.86 21.04
CA GLU A 68 -1.44 -9.90 20.72
C GLU A 68 -1.85 -10.71 19.49
N LYS A 69 -3.15 -11.01 19.37
CA LYS A 69 -3.69 -11.80 18.27
C LYS A 69 -3.68 -11.02 16.95
N VAL A 70 -3.99 -9.73 16.98
CA VAL A 70 -3.84 -8.83 15.82
C VAL A 70 -2.40 -8.81 15.32
N ILE A 71 -1.43 -8.67 16.23
CA ILE A 71 0.00 -8.70 15.89
C ILE A 71 0.40 -10.07 15.33
N GLN A 72 -0.07 -11.16 15.94
CA GLN A 72 0.20 -12.52 15.46
C GLN A 72 -0.33 -12.74 14.03
N LEU A 73 -1.53 -12.23 13.73
CA LEU A 73 -2.16 -12.41 12.43
C LEU A 73 -1.57 -11.49 11.37
N THR A 74 -1.27 -10.24 11.69
CA THR A 74 -0.97 -9.21 10.69
C THR A 74 0.46 -8.67 10.77
N GLY A 75 1.26 -9.11 11.73
CA GLY A 75 2.59 -8.59 12.04
C GLY A 75 2.62 -7.18 12.64
N ASN A 76 1.46 -6.55 12.87
CA ASN A 76 1.36 -5.13 13.18
C ASN A 76 0.18 -4.83 14.12
N PRO A 77 0.24 -3.76 14.93
CA PRO A 77 -0.96 -3.20 15.54
C PRO A 77 -1.88 -2.59 14.48
N VAL A 78 -3.18 -2.48 14.77
CA VAL A 78 -4.11 -1.73 13.90
C VAL A 78 -3.88 -0.23 14.11
N LEU A 79 -3.56 0.48 13.03
CA LEU A 79 -3.30 1.92 13.06
C LEU A 79 -4.33 2.69 12.21
N PRO A 80 -4.66 3.96 12.54
CA PRO A 80 -5.69 4.71 11.83
C PRO A 80 -5.43 4.83 10.32
N GLY A 81 -4.15 4.91 9.96
CA GLY A 81 -3.70 4.98 8.58
C GLY A 81 -3.93 3.69 7.78
N PHE A 82 -4.19 2.54 8.40
CA PHE A 82 -4.32 1.24 7.74
C PHE A 82 -5.74 1.01 7.20
N THR A 83 -5.91 -0.01 6.35
CA THR A 83 -7.14 -0.19 5.58
C THR A 83 -8.31 -0.72 6.40
N ALA A 84 -8.11 -1.77 7.22
CA ALA A 84 -9.15 -2.39 8.04
C ALA A 84 -10.01 -1.38 8.85
N PRO A 85 -9.43 -0.45 9.63
CA PRO A 85 -10.22 0.47 10.44
C PRO A 85 -11.01 1.49 9.59
N LYS A 86 -10.59 1.75 8.34
CA LYS A 86 -11.34 2.61 7.39
C LYS A 86 -12.59 1.92 6.86
N ILE A 87 -12.55 0.59 6.72
CA ILE A 87 -13.71 -0.21 6.33
C ILE A 87 -14.74 -0.19 7.46
N ALA A 88 -14.30 -0.43 8.70
CA ALA A 88 -15.15 -0.32 9.88
C ALA A 88 -15.75 1.09 10.03
N TRP A 89 -14.95 2.13 9.84
CA TRP A 89 -15.43 3.51 9.89
C TRP A 89 -16.49 3.79 8.83
N THR A 90 -16.30 3.29 7.61
CA THR A 90 -17.28 3.45 6.51
C THR A 90 -18.58 2.73 6.82
N ARG A 91 -18.53 1.55 7.44
CA ARG A 91 -19.72 0.81 7.91
C ARG A 91 -20.56 1.66 8.88
N GLU A 92 -19.91 2.33 9.81
CA GLU A 92 -20.57 3.09 10.88
C GLU A 92 -21.04 4.48 10.43
N ASN A 93 -20.25 5.17 9.60
CA ASN A 93 -20.45 6.58 9.27
C ASN A 93 -21.07 6.80 7.89
N GLU A 94 -20.89 5.85 6.97
CA GLU A 94 -21.39 5.91 5.59
C GLU A 94 -22.07 4.58 5.19
N PRO A 95 -23.12 4.12 5.91
CA PRO A 95 -23.70 2.79 5.71
C PRO A 95 -24.26 2.57 4.29
N GLU A 96 -24.78 3.61 3.64
CA GLU A 96 -25.22 3.54 2.23
C GLU A 96 -24.07 3.28 1.26
N VAL A 97 -22.88 3.80 1.55
CA VAL A 97 -21.66 3.52 0.78
C VAL A 97 -21.20 2.10 1.07
N TYR A 98 -21.12 1.72 2.35
CA TYR A 98 -20.71 0.39 2.79
C TYR A 98 -21.55 -0.71 2.14
N GLY A 99 -22.87 -0.54 2.09
CA GLY A 99 -23.80 -1.51 1.48
C GLY A 99 -23.65 -1.69 -0.02
N LYS A 100 -22.90 -0.82 -0.72
CA LYS A 100 -22.64 -0.92 -2.17
C LYS A 100 -21.24 -1.46 -2.48
N ILE A 101 -20.39 -1.65 -1.48
CA ILE A 101 -19.02 -2.12 -1.70
C ILE A 101 -19.06 -3.52 -2.30
N ALA A 102 -18.34 -3.69 -3.40
CA ALA A 102 -18.07 -4.98 -4.02
C ALA A 102 -16.58 -5.29 -4.09
N LYS A 103 -15.71 -4.27 -4.12
CA LYS A 103 -14.26 -4.41 -4.06
C LYS A 103 -13.61 -3.31 -3.24
N ILE A 104 -12.54 -3.66 -2.53
CA ILE A 104 -11.66 -2.73 -1.83
C ILE A 104 -10.25 -2.91 -2.36
N VAL A 105 -9.66 -1.84 -2.86
CA VAL A 105 -8.32 -1.86 -3.44
C VAL A 105 -7.46 -0.73 -2.90
N LEU A 106 -6.14 -0.93 -2.93
CA LEU A 106 -5.16 0.11 -2.58
C LEU A 106 -4.97 1.07 -3.77
N PRO A 107 -4.37 2.26 -3.59
CA PRO A 107 -4.19 3.24 -4.66
C PRO A 107 -3.45 2.71 -5.89
N LYS A 108 -2.40 1.92 -5.68
CA LYS A 108 -1.66 1.21 -6.74
C LYS A 108 -2.57 0.22 -7.48
N ASP A 109 -3.37 -0.54 -6.74
CA ASP A 109 -4.28 -1.54 -7.30
C ASP A 109 -5.47 -0.93 -8.05
N TYR A 110 -5.90 0.28 -7.68
CA TYR A 110 -6.87 1.02 -8.50
C TYR A 110 -6.27 1.41 -9.86
N ALA A 111 -5.02 1.86 -9.89
CA ALA A 111 -4.33 2.12 -11.16
C ALA A 111 -4.15 0.83 -11.99
N ARG A 112 -3.87 -0.30 -11.34
CA ARG A 112 -3.90 -1.62 -11.99
C ARG A 112 -5.26 -1.90 -12.60
N TYR A 113 -6.34 -1.82 -11.83
CA TYR A 113 -7.69 -2.07 -12.31
C TYR A 113 -8.02 -1.21 -13.53
N LYS A 114 -7.62 0.07 -13.54
CA LYS A 114 -7.79 0.94 -14.70
C LYS A 114 -6.94 0.53 -15.92
N LEU A 115 -5.81 -0.13 -15.72
CA LEU A 115 -4.96 -0.65 -16.79
C LEU A 115 -5.44 -2.00 -17.34
N THR A 116 -6.07 -2.83 -16.52
CA THR A 116 -6.26 -4.26 -16.83
C THR A 116 -7.72 -4.72 -16.79
N GLY A 117 -8.58 -4.02 -16.06
CA GLY A 117 -9.94 -4.49 -15.73
C GLY A 117 -9.98 -5.60 -14.67
N GLU A 118 -8.83 -5.99 -14.11
CA GLU A 118 -8.69 -7.12 -13.18
C GLU A 118 -8.25 -6.67 -11.78
N PHE A 119 -8.67 -7.41 -10.76
CA PHE A 119 -8.43 -7.08 -9.34
C PHE A 119 -7.34 -7.96 -8.73
N PHE A 120 -6.11 -7.48 -8.78
CA PHE A 120 -4.97 -8.08 -8.10
C PHE A 120 -4.27 -7.07 -7.19
N THR A 121 -3.66 -7.58 -6.12
CA THR A 121 -2.71 -6.86 -5.28
C THR A 121 -1.44 -7.68 -5.10
N ASP A 122 -0.42 -7.07 -4.52
CA ASP A 122 0.80 -7.78 -4.17
C ASP A 122 0.94 -7.90 -2.65
N VAL A 123 1.66 -8.94 -2.22
CA VAL A 123 1.90 -9.24 -0.80
C VAL A 123 2.47 -8.06 -0.02
N SER A 124 3.32 -7.20 -0.61
CA SER A 124 3.94 -6.09 0.12
C SER A 124 2.94 -4.97 0.44
N ASP A 125 2.12 -4.57 -0.54
CA ASP A 125 1.11 -3.52 -0.34
C ASP A 125 -0.06 -4.06 0.52
N ALA A 126 -0.47 -5.31 0.28
CA ALA A 126 -1.51 -5.98 1.07
C ALA A 126 -1.15 -6.15 2.55
N SER A 127 0.15 -6.29 2.87
CA SER A 127 0.62 -6.38 4.27
C SER A 127 0.24 -5.14 5.10
N GLY A 128 0.11 -3.97 4.45
CA GLY A 128 -0.28 -2.72 5.09
C GLY A 128 -1.78 -2.56 5.36
N THR A 129 -2.60 -3.59 5.11
CA THR A 129 -4.07 -3.48 5.23
C THR A 129 -4.63 -3.80 6.61
N SER A 130 -3.85 -4.47 7.48
CA SER A 130 -4.35 -5.21 8.66
C SER A 130 -5.33 -6.35 8.33
N LEU A 131 -5.37 -6.83 7.09
CA LEU A 131 -6.22 -7.95 6.67
C LEU A 131 -5.42 -9.12 6.08
N LEU A 132 -4.12 -8.94 5.84
CA LEU A 132 -3.24 -9.99 5.35
C LEU A 132 -2.64 -10.79 6.51
N ASP A 133 -2.67 -12.12 6.40
CA ASP A 133 -1.77 -13.01 7.13
C ASP A 133 -0.37 -12.85 6.53
N VAL A 134 0.46 -12.02 7.16
CA VAL A 134 1.78 -11.65 6.62
C VAL A 134 2.73 -12.85 6.61
N ALA A 135 2.63 -13.74 7.60
CA ALA A 135 3.45 -14.94 7.68
C ALA A 135 3.18 -15.89 6.52
N ASN A 136 1.89 -16.12 6.22
CA ASN A 136 1.45 -17.06 5.19
C ASN A 136 1.14 -16.39 3.84
N ARG A 137 1.34 -15.07 3.73
CA ARG A 137 1.31 -14.29 2.49
C ARG A 137 -0.03 -14.40 1.75
N ARG A 138 -1.13 -14.40 2.50
CA ARG A 138 -2.50 -14.53 1.99
C ARG A 138 -3.47 -13.75 2.87
N TRP A 139 -4.70 -13.52 2.41
CA TRP A 139 -5.70 -12.88 3.27
C TRP A 139 -5.94 -13.69 4.55
N SER A 140 -6.00 -13.00 5.68
CA SER A 140 -6.33 -13.59 6.97
C SER A 140 -7.84 -13.78 7.07
N GLU A 141 -8.29 -15.02 6.92
CA GLU A 141 -9.70 -15.39 7.09
C GLU A 141 -10.21 -15.01 8.49
N GLU A 142 -9.35 -15.11 9.51
CA GLU A 142 -9.68 -14.76 10.89
C GLU A 142 -9.90 -13.26 11.07
N MET A 143 -9.02 -12.40 10.51
CA MET A 143 -9.23 -10.95 10.53
C MET A 143 -10.46 -10.53 9.73
N LEU A 144 -10.65 -11.12 8.54
CA LEU A 144 -11.82 -10.84 7.70
C LEU A 144 -13.13 -11.22 8.40
N ALA A 145 -13.18 -12.41 9.00
CA ALA A 145 -14.35 -12.88 9.74
C ALA A 145 -14.63 -12.02 10.99
N ALA A 146 -13.59 -11.67 11.76
CA ALA A 146 -13.76 -10.82 12.94
C ALA A 146 -14.36 -9.43 12.60
N LEU A 147 -14.07 -8.92 11.40
CA LEU A 147 -14.55 -7.60 10.98
C LEU A 147 -15.81 -7.64 10.11
N ASP A 148 -16.39 -8.82 9.90
CA ASP A 148 -17.49 -9.06 8.96
C ASP A 148 -17.19 -8.54 7.54
N ILE A 149 -15.94 -8.69 7.08
CA ILE A 149 -15.50 -8.27 5.76
C ILE A 149 -15.54 -9.48 4.81
N PRO A 150 -16.35 -9.45 3.75
CA PRO A 150 -16.36 -10.54 2.78
C PRO A 150 -15.00 -10.68 2.08
N VAL A 151 -14.45 -11.90 2.06
CA VAL A 151 -13.22 -12.18 1.30
C VAL A 151 -13.36 -11.85 -0.18
N SER A 152 -14.59 -11.93 -0.72
CA SER A 152 -14.92 -11.57 -2.10
C SER A 152 -14.68 -10.09 -2.41
N TRP A 153 -14.63 -9.21 -1.41
CA TRP A 153 -14.26 -7.79 -1.61
C TRP A 153 -12.77 -7.60 -1.87
N MET A 154 -11.94 -8.56 -1.46
CA MET A 154 -10.51 -8.44 -1.60
C MET A 154 -10.06 -8.79 -3.03
N PRO A 155 -9.01 -8.15 -3.55
CA PRO A 155 -8.34 -8.58 -4.77
C PRO A 155 -7.56 -9.87 -4.53
N GLU A 156 -7.24 -10.61 -5.59
CA GLU A 156 -6.33 -11.75 -5.50
C GLU A 156 -4.91 -11.26 -5.14
N VAL A 157 -4.23 -11.97 -4.24
CA VAL A 157 -2.88 -11.59 -3.76
C VAL A 157 -1.85 -12.43 -4.49
N THR A 158 -0.83 -11.79 -5.06
CA THR A 158 0.30 -12.49 -5.70
C THR A 158 1.63 -11.97 -5.17
N GLU A 159 2.72 -12.70 -5.47
CA GLU A 159 4.07 -12.18 -5.27
C GLU A 159 4.34 -10.97 -6.18
N SER A 160 5.11 -10.02 -5.69
CA SER A 160 5.35 -8.72 -6.32
C SER A 160 5.90 -8.76 -7.76
N PRO A 161 6.80 -9.67 -8.17
CA PRO A 161 7.30 -9.71 -9.56
C PRO A 161 6.42 -10.53 -10.52
N VAL A 162 5.29 -11.09 -10.08
CA VAL A 162 4.40 -11.88 -10.93
C VAL A 162 3.70 -10.99 -11.95
N ALA A 163 3.71 -11.38 -13.22
CA ALA A 163 2.87 -10.80 -14.27
C ALA A 163 1.43 -11.28 -14.10
N SER A 164 0.67 -10.60 -13.24
CA SER A 164 -0.67 -11.03 -12.82
C SER A 164 -1.80 -10.61 -13.75
N ALA A 165 -1.54 -9.69 -14.69
CA ALA A 165 -2.56 -9.17 -15.58
C ALA A 165 -1.95 -8.63 -16.89
N LYS A 166 -2.81 -8.15 -17.80
CA LYS A 166 -2.39 -7.52 -19.07
C LYS A 166 -3.14 -6.22 -19.31
N VAL A 167 -2.51 -5.31 -20.08
CA VAL A 167 -3.16 -4.07 -20.53
C VAL A 167 -4.43 -4.41 -21.30
N SER A 168 -5.56 -3.87 -20.87
CA SER A 168 -6.86 -4.03 -21.53
C SER A 168 -6.93 -3.17 -22.79
N LYS A 169 -7.93 -3.44 -23.63
CA LYS A 169 -8.22 -2.61 -24.81
C LYS A 169 -8.50 -1.16 -24.44
N GLU A 170 -9.34 -0.93 -23.44
CA GLU A 170 -9.72 0.42 -22.97
C GLU A 170 -8.50 1.18 -22.44
N ALA A 171 -7.61 0.49 -21.72
CA ALA A 171 -6.37 1.08 -21.24
C ALA A 171 -5.40 1.37 -22.38
N SER A 172 -5.31 0.50 -23.39
CA SER A 172 -4.52 0.71 -24.60
C SER A 172 -4.98 1.98 -25.33
N GLU A 173 -6.28 2.14 -25.56
CA GLU A 173 -6.87 3.34 -26.17
C GLU A 173 -6.61 4.61 -25.34
N ALA A 174 -6.70 4.49 -24.01
CA ALA A 174 -6.44 5.62 -23.12
C ALA A 174 -4.96 6.01 -23.07
N THR A 175 -4.03 5.06 -23.08
CA THR A 175 -2.61 5.32 -22.74
C THR A 175 -1.66 5.30 -23.94
N GLY A 176 -2.01 4.60 -25.02
CA GLY A 176 -1.12 4.28 -26.14
C GLY A 176 -0.26 3.03 -25.93
N LEU A 177 -0.35 2.36 -24.77
CA LEU A 177 0.33 1.08 -24.53
C LEU A 177 -0.26 -0.01 -25.43
N PRO A 178 0.53 -0.97 -25.93
CA PRO A 178 -0.02 -2.11 -26.66
C PRO A 178 -1.00 -2.91 -25.78
N GLU A 179 -2.16 -3.26 -26.34
CA GLU A 179 -3.05 -4.24 -25.72
C GLU A 179 -2.29 -5.55 -25.48
N GLY A 180 -2.51 -6.16 -24.31
CA GLY A 180 -1.85 -7.42 -23.96
C GLY A 180 -0.46 -7.26 -23.32
N THR A 181 0.11 -6.04 -23.23
CA THR A 181 1.36 -5.80 -22.50
C THR A 181 1.24 -6.31 -21.04
N PRO A 182 2.17 -7.14 -20.55
CA PRO A 182 2.13 -7.64 -19.18
C PRO A 182 2.14 -6.55 -18.12
N VAL A 183 1.31 -6.69 -17.09
CA VAL A 183 1.26 -5.82 -15.91
C VAL A 183 1.67 -6.62 -14.68
N ILE A 184 2.75 -6.19 -14.04
CA ILE A 184 3.35 -6.85 -12.89
C ILE A 184 2.60 -6.47 -11.60
N ALA A 185 2.53 -7.37 -10.61
CA ALA A 185 1.87 -7.15 -9.33
C ALA A 185 2.41 -5.92 -8.57
N GLY A 186 3.69 -5.62 -8.75
CA GLY A 186 4.31 -4.40 -8.24
C GLY A 186 4.52 -4.47 -6.73
N GLY A 187 4.64 -3.31 -6.07
CA GLY A 187 4.84 -3.25 -4.63
C GLY A 187 4.43 -1.92 -4.03
N GLY A 188 4.16 -1.92 -2.71
CA GLY A 188 4.06 -0.70 -1.93
C GLY A 188 5.31 0.16 -2.10
N ASP A 189 5.17 1.48 -1.99
CA ASP A 189 6.26 2.45 -2.23
C ASP A 189 7.54 2.15 -1.44
N GLN A 190 7.44 1.77 -0.16
CA GLN A 190 8.60 1.41 0.67
C GLN A 190 9.31 0.16 0.17
N ALA A 191 8.55 -0.91 -0.15
CA ALA A 191 9.13 -2.15 -0.67
C ALA A 191 9.72 -1.98 -2.07
N ALA A 192 9.09 -1.16 -2.93
CA ALA A 192 9.61 -0.81 -4.24
C ALA A 192 10.88 0.05 -4.15
N GLN A 193 10.92 1.02 -3.23
CA GLN A 193 12.11 1.81 -2.94
C GLN A 193 13.27 0.91 -2.46
N ALA A 194 12.99 -0.03 -1.55
CA ALA A 194 13.99 -0.99 -1.06
C ALA A 194 14.62 -1.78 -2.22
N VAL A 195 13.81 -2.32 -3.14
CA VAL A 195 14.31 -2.99 -4.35
C VAL A 195 15.15 -2.04 -5.21
N GLY A 196 14.66 -0.83 -5.46
CA GLY A 196 15.38 0.18 -6.26
C GLY A 196 16.72 0.61 -5.64
N CYS A 197 16.86 0.51 -4.32
CA CYS A 197 18.08 0.81 -3.57
C CYS A 197 18.97 -0.43 -3.32
N GLY A 198 18.60 -1.61 -3.82
CA GLY A 198 19.37 -2.85 -3.62
C GLY A 198 19.22 -3.47 -2.22
N ILE A 199 18.24 -3.06 -1.43
CA ILE A 199 17.90 -3.65 -0.13
C ILE A 199 17.06 -4.89 -0.38
N VAL A 200 17.70 -5.96 -0.86
CA VAL A 200 17.05 -7.21 -1.29
C VAL A 200 17.65 -8.46 -0.63
N GLY A 201 18.40 -8.25 0.45
CA GLY A 201 19.05 -9.28 1.26
C GLY A 201 19.41 -8.74 2.64
N GLU A 202 19.60 -9.65 3.61
CA GLU A 202 19.95 -9.27 4.97
C GLU A 202 21.30 -8.54 5.06
N GLY A 203 21.46 -7.73 6.11
CA GLY A 203 22.69 -7.00 6.42
C GLY A 203 22.75 -5.58 5.84
N THR A 204 21.89 -5.24 4.88
CA THR A 204 21.76 -3.85 4.39
C THR A 204 20.45 -3.26 4.88
N ILE A 205 20.52 -2.04 5.41
CA ILE A 205 19.36 -1.24 5.81
C ILE A 205 19.34 0.05 5.00
N SER A 206 18.16 0.59 4.75
CA SER A 206 18.02 1.97 4.27
C SER A 206 17.43 2.85 5.37
N ALA A 207 17.88 4.10 5.38
CA ALA A 207 17.32 5.15 6.23
C ALA A 207 16.95 6.33 5.33
N THR A 208 15.65 6.54 5.14
CA THR A 208 15.12 7.69 4.39
C THR A 208 14.81 8.81 5.38
N LEU A 209 15.48 9.96 5.23
CA LEU A 209 15.29 11.13 6.08
C LEU A 209 14.54 12.23 5.31
N GLY A 210 13.21 12.15 5.30
CA GLY A 210 12.32 13.20 4.81
C GLY A 210 11.74 14.01 5.97
N THR A 211 10.61 14.69 5.73
CA THR A 211 9.81 15.30 6.81
C THR A 211 9.55 14.28 7.93
N SER A 212 9.12 13.08 7.55
CA SER A 212 9.18 11.85 8.34
C SER A 212 10.41 11.01 7.99
N GLY A 213 10.78 10.11 8.91
CA GLY A 213 11.88 9.17 8.74
C GLY A 213 11.36 7.74 8.61
N VAL A 214 12.01 6.95 7.76
CA VAL A 214 11.78 5.50 7.67
C VAL A 214 13.11 4.78 7.72
N VAL A 215 13.21 3.80 8.61
CA VAL A 215 14.29 2.80 8.59
C VAL A 215 13.70 1.50 8.10
N PHE A 216 14.27 0.95 7.03
CA PHE A 216 13.80 -0.27 6.38
C PHE A 216 14.92 -1.32 6.42
N ALA A 217 14.58 -2.53 6.85
CA ALA A 217 15.49 -3.67 6.90
C ALA A 217 14.85 -4.88 6.23
N HIS A 218 15.53 -5.45 5.23
CA HIS A 218 15.16 -6.74 4.67
C HIS A 218 15.28 -7.85 5.73
N SER A 219 14.39 -8.83 5.66
CA SER A 219 14.38 -10.01 6.53
C SER A 219 14.19 -11.28 5.69
N ASP A 220 15.11 -12.24 5.82
CA ASP A 220 15.01 -13.51 5.10
C ASP A 220 13.95 -14.45 5.66
N GLU A 221 13.56 -14.22 6.91
CA GLU A 221 12.53 -14.94 7.65
C GLU A 221 11.44 -13.97 8.10
N TYR A 222 10.24 -14.49 8.36
CA TYR A 222 9.20 -13.70 8.98
C TYR A 222 9.57 -13.42 10.44
N ARG A 223 9.72 -12.14 10.79
CA ARG A 223 10.03 -11.66 12.13
C ARG A 223 9.01 -10.62 12.53
N VAL A 224 8.55 -10.71 13.77
CA VAL A 224 7.57 -9.78 14.36
C VAL A 224 8.16 -9.26 15.65
N GLU A 225 8.09 -7.94 15.83
CA GLU A 225 8.42 -7.33 17.11
C GLU A 225 7.21 -7.51 18.05
N PRO A 226 7.35 -8.18 19.21
CA PRO A 226 6.21 -8.59 20.04
C PRO A 226 5.31 -7.45 20.52
N GLU A 227 5.87 -6.24 20.69
CA GLU A 227 5.12 -5.07 21.13
C GLU A 227 4.58 -4.21 19.95
N GLY A 228 4.80 -4.64 18.69
CA GLY A 228 4.35 -3.93 17.50
C GLY A 228 5.07 -2.59 17.23
N LYS A 229 6.25 -2.38 17.81
CA LYS A 229 7.06 -1.15 17.66
C LYS A 229 7.72 -1.04 16.29
N LEU A 230 7.95 -2.17 15.63
CA LEU A 230 8.41 -2.24 14.25
C LEU A 230 7.33 -2.89 13.40
N HIS A 231 7.08 -2.32 12.23
CA HIS A 231 6.17 -2.93 11.28
C HIS A 231 6.81 -4.15 10.62
N ALA A 232 6.08 -5.26 10.56
CA ALA A 232 6.49 -6.45 9.82
C ALA A 232 5.58 -6.64 8.61
N PHE A 233 6.14 -6.54 7.41
CA PHE A 233 5.40 -6.69 6.15
C PHE A 233 6.13 -7.65 5.21
N CYS A 234 5.43 -8.15 4.19
CA CYS A 234 6.08 -8.87 3.09
C CYS A 234 6.97 -7.90 2.28
N HIS A 235 8.13 -8.37 1.85
CA HIS A 235 8.97 -7.65 0.90
C HIS A 235 8.45 -7.87 -0.52
N ALA A 236 8.81 -6.96 -1.43
CA ALA A 236 8.66 -7.17 -2.87
C ALA A 236 9.63 -8.24 -3.44
N VAL A 237 10.54 -8.77 -2.63
CA VAL A 237 11.37 -9.93 -2.99
C VAL A 237 10.55 -11.19 -2.67
N PRO A 238 10.39 -12.13 -3.62
CA PRO A 238 9.57 -13.32 -3.41
C PRO A 238 9.94 -14.13 -2.18
N GLY A 239 8.95 -14.45 -1.35
CA GLY A 239 9.14 -15.24 -0.14
C GLY A 239 9.94 -14.56 0.97
N LYS A 240 10.07 -13.22 0.94
CA LYS A 240 10.82 -12.43 1.91
C LYS A 240 9.97 -11.40 2.63
N TRP A 241 10.48 -10.87 3.73
CA TRP A 241 9.81 -9.88 4.58
C TRP A 241 10.71 -8.68 4.81
N HIS A 242 10.16 -7.65 5.42
CA HIS A 242 10.93 -6.55 5.94
C HIS A 242 10.39 -6.07 7.27
N LEU A 243 11.30 -5.47 8.05
CA LEU A 243 10.96 -4.68 9.22
C LEU A 243 11.05 -3.20 8.86
N MET A 244 10.14 -2.40 9.39
CA MET A 244 10.10 -0.97 9.12
C MET A 244 9.84 -0.19 10.41
N GLY A 245 10.77 0.69 10.76
CA GLY A 245 10.61 1.69 11.78
C GLY A 245 10.17 3.01 11.15
N VAL A 246 9.08 3.60 11.65
CA VAL A 246 8.54 4.86 11.12
C VAL A 246 8.62 5.93 12.20
N MET A 247 9.25 7.06 11.87
CA MET A 247 9.37 8.24 12.72
C MET A 247 8.59 9.37 12.07
N LEU A 248 7.52 9.85 12.70
CA LEU A 248 6.68 10.90 12.13
C LEU A 248 7.43 12.23 11.93
N SER A 249 8.50 12.46 12.69
CA SER A 249 9.35 13.65 12.62
C SER A 249 10.82 13.26 12.54
N ALA A 250 11.45 13.44 11.38
CA ALA A 250 12.89 13.22 11.16
C ALA A 250 13.59 14.50 10.67
N ALA A 251 13.83 14.67 9.37
CA ALA A 251 14.39 15.93 8.87
C ALA A 251 13.41 17.11 9.05
N GLY A 252 12.12 16.84 9.23
CA GLY A 252 11.12 17.85 9.60
C GLY A 252 11.38 18.51 10.96
N SER A 253 11.89 17.76 11.95
CA SER A 253 12.23 18.34 13.26
C SER A 253 13.47 19.23 13.16
N PHE A 254 14.44 18.85 12.32
CA PHE A 254 15.58 19.70 11.99
C PHE A 254 15.16 20.97 11.26
N GLN A 255 14.27 20.87 10.27
CA GLN A 255 13.72 22.02 9.56
C GLN A 255 13.00 22.98 10.52
N TRP A 256 12.20 22.44 11.46
CA TRP A 256 11.57 23.24 12.49
C TRP A 256 12.60 23.96 13.36
N TYR A 257 13.61 23.23 13.88
CA TYR A 257 14.67 23.81 14.71
C TYR A 257 15.37 24.96 13.99
N ARG A 258 15.82 24.72 12.75
CA ARG A 258 16.46 25.72 11.89
C ARG A 258 15.57 26.96 11.74
N ASN A 259 14.31 26.78 11.36
CA ASN A 259 13.39 27.88 11.09
C ASN A 259 13.02 28.69 12.34
N GLN A 260 13.01 28.07 13.53
CA GLN A 260 12.62 28.74 14.78
C GLN A 260 13.80 29.37 15.51
N LEU A 261 14.97 28.72 15.49
CA LEU A 261 16.08 29.03 16.41
C LEU A 261 17.36 29.46 15.70
N CYS A 262 17.53 29.20 14.40
CA CYS A 262 18.74 29.54 13.64
C CYS A 262 18.55 30.76 12.72
N LYS A 263 17.81 31.78 13.18
CA LYS A 263 17.49 32.95 12.36
C LYS A 263 18.73 33.75 11.95
N GLU A 264 19.74 33.83 12.80
CA GLU A 264 21.00 34.54 12.52
C GLU A 264 21.78 33.82 11.41
N GLU A 265 21.92 32.50 11.51
CA GLU A 265 22.58 31.67 10.50
C GLU A 265 21.84 31.68 9.16
N MET A 266 20.50 31.68 9.17
CA MET A 266 19.68 31.79 7.96
C MET A 266 19.76 33.17 7.29
N SER A 267 20.14 34.23 8.02
CA SER A 267 20.29 35.58 7.47
C SER A 267 21.67 35.86 6.87
N ALA A 268 22.61 34.92 7.03
CA ALA A 268 23.97 35.00 6.52
C ALA A 268 24.18 34.31 5.15
N GLU A 269 23.15 33.62 4.63
CA GLU A 269 23.05 33.10 3.24
C GLU A 269 22.41 34.13 2.30
#